data_AF-F6UIT3-F1
#
_entry.id   AF-F6UIT3-F1
#
_cell.length_a   1.000
_cell.length_b   1.000
_cell.length_c   1.000
_cell.angle_alpha   90.00
_cell.angle_beta   90.00
_cell.angle_gamma   90.00
#
_symmetry.space_group_name_H-M   'P 1'
#
loop_
_entity.id
_entity.type
_entity.pdbx_description
1 polymer ?
#
loop_
_entity_poly.entity_id
_entity_poly.type
_entity_poly.pdbx_seq_one_letter_code
_entity_poly.pdbx_strand_id
1 'polypeptide(L)'
;MLITDPVKDFFQKIIEERVLVMVAQDVDGLCACKILQSLFKCDHVQYTLVPVENKQDLVTEFDSHKEQYKHMVLLNCGGSIDLLEILEPDDDVMIYVIDSRRPIDLVNFYCERQVYLILKQNQEEAQLIPDYDHIYRNYDSDNEDSDTEYEQSSKRHKFDQV
;
A
#
# COMPACT_ATOMS: atom_id res chain seq x y z
N MET A 1 2.31 3.77 7.87
CA MET A 1 3.35 4.17 8.86
C MET A 1 4.64 4.31 8.11
N LEU A 2 5.34 5.44 8.26
CA LEU A 2 6.63 5.63 7.62
C LEU A 2 7.74 4.87 8.37
N ILE A 3 8.50 4.05 7.65
CA ILE A 3 9.72 3.41 8.16
C ILE A 3 10.89 4.37 8.04
N THR A 4 11.55 4.65 9.17
CA THR A 4 12.72 5.54 9.22
C THR A 4 14.04 4.78 9.12
N ASP A 5 14.10 3.58 9.72
CA ASP A 5 15.23 2.66 9.65
C ASP A 5 14.80 1.33 8.98
N PRO A 6 15.03 1.18 7.66
CA PRO A 6 14.66 -0.05 6.93
C PRO A 6 15.39 -1.30 7.41
N VAL A 7 16.52 -1.17 8.10
CA VAL A 7 17.23 -2.34 8.65
C VAL A 7 16.49 -2.85 9.87
N LYS A 8 16.20 -1.96 10.82
CA LYS A 8 15.60 -2.32 12.10
C LYS A 8 14.09 -2.55 12.02
N ASP A 9 13.38 -1.66 11.34
CA ASP A 9 11.92 -1.61 11.37
C ASP A 9 11.29 -2.43 10.22
N PHE A 10 12.10 -2.89 9.27
CA PHE A 10 11.67 -3.78 8.19
C PHE A 10 12.47 -5.07 8.13
N PHE A 11 13.75 -5.02 7.74
CA PHE A 11 14.47 -6.24 7.36
C PHE A 11 14.64 -7.21 8.53
N GLN A 12 14.99 -6.71 9.72
CA GLN A 12 15.06 -7.52 10.94
C GLN A 12 13.70 -8.08 11.39
N LYS A 13 12.58 -7.49 10.97
CA LYS A 13 11.23 -7.97 11.30
C LYS A 13 10.77 -9.13 10.43
N ILE A 14 11.37 -9.31 9.26
CA ILE A 14 10.94 -10.31 8.29
C ILE A 14 11.95 -11.46 8.12
N ILE A 15 13.13 -11.37 8.73
CA ILE A 15 14.24 -12.30 8.50
C ILE A 15 13.94 -13.74 8.92
N GLU A 16 13.20 -13.93 10.02
CA GLU A 16 12.79 -15.24 10.54
C GLU A 16 11.40 -15.69 10.06
N GLU A 17 10.76 -14.89 9.20
CA GLU A 17 9.37 -15.04 8.81
C GLU A 17 9.21 -15.59 7.39
N ARG A 18 8.00 -16.07 7.07
CA ARG A 18 7.64 -16.41 5.68
C ARG A 18 7.10 -15.17 4.99
N VAL A 19 7.77 -14.76 3.91
CA VAL A 19 7.49 -13.48 3.23
C VAL A 19 6.87 -13.71 1.86
N LEU A 20 5.76 -13.04 1.58
CA LEU A 20 5.23 -12.92 0.23
C LEU A 20 5.81 -11.65 -0.42
N VAL A 21 6.46 -11.78 -1.58
CA VAL A 21 6.99 -10.64 -2.33
C VAL A 21 6.19 -10.47 -3.60
N MET A 22 5.41 -9.39 -3.69
CA MET A 22 4.64 -9.02 -4.87
C MET A 22 5.37 -7.90 -5.62
N VAL A 23 5.67 -8.09 -6.90
CA VAL A 23 6.57 -7.20 -7.65
C VAL A 23 5.91 -6.71 -8.93
N ALA A 24 5.89 -5.41 -9.16
CA ALA A 24 5.44 -4.87 -10.44
C ALA A 24 6.31 -5.35 -11.61
N GLN A 25 5.66 -5.57 -12.75
CA GLN A 25 6.32 -5.97 -14.00
C GLN A 25 6.94 -4.77 -14.75
N ASP A 26 7.76 -3.97 -14.06
CA ASP A 26 8.55 -2.90 -14.65
C ASP A 26 10.03 -3.01 -14.27
N VAL A 27 10.88 -2.20 -14.92
CA VAL A 27 12.33 -2.28 -14.76
C VAL A 27 12.74 -1.96 -13.31
N ASP A 28 12.10 -0.99 -12.68
CA ASP A 28 12.41 -0.59 -11.31
C ASP A 28 12.04 -1.69 -10.31
N GLY A 29 10.82 -2.27 -10.42
CA GLY A 29 10.37 -3.41 -9.64
C GLY A 29 11.30 -4.63 -9.79
N LEU A 30 11.73 -4.95 -11.01
CA LEU A 30 12.69 -6.03 -11.27
C LEU A 30 14.06 -5.77 -10.64
N CYS A 31 14.59 -4.55 -10.75
CA CYS A 31 15.85 -4.16 -10.13
C CYS A 31 15.78 -4.24 -8.60
N ALA A 32 14.73 -3.67 -8.00
CA ALA A 32 14.48 -3.75 -6.56
C ALA A 32 14.35 -5.21 -6.10
N CYS A 33 13.60 -6.02 -6.85
CA CYS A 33 13.46 -7.45 -6.57
C CYS A 33 14.80 -8.18 -6.57
N LYS A 34 15.67 -7.93 -7.56
CA LYS A 34 16.99 -8.60 -7.61
C LYS A 34 17.89 -8.22 -6.44
N ILE A 35 17.84 -6.96 -6.01
CA ILE A 35 18.56 -6.51 -4.81
C ILE A 35 18.00 -7.24 -3.58
N LEU A 36 16.69 -7.23 -3.37
CA LEU A 36 16.06 -7.87 -2.21
C LEU A 36 16.28 -9.39 -2.19
N GLN A 37 16.16 -10.08 -3.33
CA GLN A 37 16.47 -11.51 -3.45
C GLN A 37 17.92 -11.84 -3.05
N SER A 38 18.86 -10.95 -3.36
CA SER A 38 20.27 -11.14 -2.98
C SER A 38 20.45 -11.05 -1.46
N LEU A 39 19.76 -10.11 -0.80
CA LEU A 39 19.74 -9.98 0.65
C LEU A 39 19.09 -11.21 1.30
N PHE A 40 17.91 -11.62 0.83
CA PHE A 40 17.22 -12.83 1.31
C PHE A 40 18.06 -14.09 1.18
N LYS A 41 18.87 -14.19 0.11
CA LYS A 41 19.78 -15.32 -0.07
C LYS A 41 20.92 -15.33 0.97
N CYS A 42 21.45 -14.16 1.33
CA CYS A 42 22.50 -14.03 2.34
C CYS A 42 22.02 -14.46 3.73
N ASP A 43 20.78 -14.11 4.07
CA ASP A 43 20.21 -14.33 5.39
C ASP A 43 19.22 -15.51 5.45
N HIS A 44 19.13 -16.31 4.38
CA HIS A 44 18.28 -17.50 4.29
C HIS A 44 16.79 -17.25 4.54
N VAL A 45 16.28 -16.07 4.18
CA VAL A 45 14.86 -15.70 4.33
C VAL A 45 13.99 -16.58 3.44
N GLN A 46 12.92 -17.16 4.00
CA GLN A 46 11.96 -17.95 3.24
C GLN A 46 10.93 -17.03 2.58
N TYR A 47 10.90 -16.99 1.25
CA TYR A 47 9.98 -16.13 0.52
C TYR A 47 9.36 -16.80 -0.70
N THR A 48 8.20 -16.29 -1.11
CA THR A 48 7.53 -16.59 -2.37
C THR A 48 7.50 -15.32 -3.21
N LEU A 49 7.88 -15.42 -4.48
CA LEU A 49 7.92 -14.30 -5.41
C LEU A 49 6.76 -14.38 -6.39
N VAL A 50 5.95 -13.32 -6.44
CA VAL A 50 4.78 -13.21 -7.29
C VAL A 50 4.86 -11.93 -8.14
N PRO A 51 4.94 -12.03 -9.47
CA PRO A 51 4.86 -10.86 -10.33
C PRO A 51 3.40 -10.38 -10.43
N VAL A 52 3.19 -9.06 -10.37
CA VAL A 52 1.87 -8.43 -10.51
C VAL A 52 1.92 -7.39 -11.64
N GLU A 53 1.02 -7.48 -12.63
CA GLU A 53 0.99 -6.54 -13.75
C GLU A 53 0.11 -5.33 -13.44
N ASN A 54 -1.02 -5.58 -12.76
CA ASN A 54 -2.04 -4.56 -12.51
C ASN A 54 -2.69 -4.74 -11.12
N LYS A 55 -3.62 -3.83 -10.78
CA LYS A 55 -4.35 -3.85 -9.50
C LYS A 55 -5.17 -5.15 -9.31
N GLN A 56 -5.77 -5.67 -10.36
CA GLN A 56 -6.58 -6.89 -10.27
C GLN A 56 -5.71 -8.12 -9.96
N ASP A 57 -4.51 -8.19 -10.53
CA ASP A 57 -3.55 -9.25 -10.23
C ASP A 57 -3.11 -9.15 -8.77
N LEU A 58 -2.81 -7.94 -8.29
CA LEU A 58 -2.43 -7.71 -6.89
C LEU A 58 -3.48 -8.27 -5.91
N VAL A 59 -4.77 -7.99 -6.16
CA VAL A 59 -5.87 -8.51 -5.33
C VAL A 59 -5.95 -10.03 -5.39
N THR A 60 -5.96 -10.57 -6.62
CA THR A 60 -6.08 -12.02 -6.85
C THR A 60 -4.97 -12.81 -6.16
N GLU A 61 -3.74 -12.32 -6.28
CA GLU A 61 -2.56 -12.95 -5.71
C GLU A 61 -2.51 -12.77 -4.19
N PHE A 62 -2.91 -11.61 -3.67
CA PHE A 62 -3.06 -11.40 -2.23
C PHE A 62 -4.06 -12.40 -1.63
N ASP A 63 -5.27 -12.50 -2.20
CA ASP A 63 -6.32 -13.40 -1.71
C ASP A 63 -5.90 -14.87 -1.74
N SER A 64 -5.13 -15.27 -2.75
CA SER A 64 -4.64 -16.64 -2.89
C SER A 64 -3.59 -17.01 -1.84
N HIS A 65 -2.95 -16.02 -1.20
CA HIS A 65 -1.81 -16.23 -0.30
C HIS A 65 -2.06 -15.72 1.14
N LYS A 66 -3.06 -14.87 1.40
CA LYS A 66 -3.24 -14.17 2.69
C LYS A 66 -3.38 -15.07 3.91
N GLU A 67 -3.89 -16.28 3.75
CA GLU A 67 -3.98 -17.26 4.86
C GLU A 67 -2.61 -17.85 5.26
N GLN A 68 -1.63 -17.83 4.35
CA GLN A 68 -0.33 -18.48 4.52
C GLN A 68 0.79 -17.52 4.91
N TYR A 69 0.62 -16.22 4.65
CA TYR A 69 1.64 -15.20 4.83
C TYR A 69 1.10 -14.04 5.67
N LYS A 70 1.82 -13.74 6.75
CA LYS A 70 1.56 -12.55 7.59
C LYS A 70 2.46 -11.37 7.22
N HIS A 71 3.56 -11.62 6.51
CA HIS A 71 4.46 -10.57 6.04
C HIS A 71 4.45 -10.49 4.52
N MET A 72 4.11 -9.31 4.00
CA MET A 72 4.02 -9.04 2.57
C MET A 72 4.86 -7.84 2.18
N VAL A 73 5.59 -7.96 1.08
CA VAL A 73 6.44 -6.89 0.53
C VAL A 73 5.97 -6.57 -0.87
N LEU A 74 5.54 -5.34 -1.08
CA LEU A 74 5.10 -4.81 -2.37
C LEU A 74 6.26 -3.99 -2.94
N LEU A 75 6.80 -4.46 -4.07
CA LEU A 75 7.90 -3.80 -4.77
C LEU A 75 7.37 -3.08 -6.00
N ASN A 76 7.55 -1.76 -5.96
CA ASN A 76 7.11 -0.82 -6.97
C ASN A 76 5.64 -1.05 -7.33
N CYS A 77 4.76 -1.24 -6.35
CA CYS A 77 3.30 -1.32 -6.51
C CYS A 77 2.58 -1.00 -5.20
N GLY A 78 1.28 -0.66 -5.30
CA GLY A 78 0.38 -0.49 -4.15
C GLY A 78 0.47 0.85 -3.43
N GLY A 79 1.50 1.67 -3.65
CA GLY A 79 1.67 2.92 -2.89
C GLY A 79 0.59 3.98 -3.16
N SER A 80 0.01 3.99 -4.36
CA SER A 80 -0.92 5.02 -4.84
C SER A 80 -2.39 4.61 -4.78
N ILE A 81 -2.74 3.55 -4.05
CA ILE A 81 -4.09 3.03 -3.90
C ILE A 81 -4.36 2.70 -2.43
N ASP A 82 -5.60 2.83 -1.95
CA ASP A 82 -5.96 2.42 -0.59
C ASP A 82 -5.82 0.89 -0.44
N LEU A 83 -4.74 0.45 0.21
CA LEU A 83 -4.46 -0.98 0.34
C LEU A 83 -5.40 -1.67 1.34
N LEU A 84 -5.94 -0.94 2.31
CA LEU A 84 -6.84 -1.51 3.30
C LEU A 84 -8.21 -1.78 2.70
N GLU A 85 -8.72 -0.84 1.89
CA GLU A 85 -9.98 -1.02 1.16
C GLU A 85 -9.86 -2.13 0.11
N ILE A 86 -8.74 -2.19 -0.62
CA ILE A 86 -8.62 -3.08 -1.79
C ILE A 86 -8.26 -4.51 -1.40
N LEU A 87 -7.44 -4.71 -0.37
CA LEU A 87 -6.93 -6.04 0.01
C LEU A 87 -7.69 -6.65 1.19
N GLU A 88 -8.38 -5.82 1.99
CA GLU A 88 -9.08 -6.25 3.21
C GLU A 88 -8.24 -7.22 4.07
N PRO A 89 -7.02 -6.82 4.49
CA PRO A 89 -6.10 -7.72 5.19
C PRO A 89 -6.59 -8.07 6.61
N ASP A 90 -6.32 -9.30 7.05
CA ASP A 90 -6.48 -9.67 8.47
C ASP A 90 -5.64 -8.76 9.38
N ASP A 91 -6.11 -8.53 10.60
CA ASP A 91 -5.51 -7.62 11.60
C ASP A 91 -4.01 -7.86 11.90
N ASP A 92 -3.53 -9.09 11.67
CA ASP A 92 -2.16 -9.53 11.93
C ASP A 92 -1.26 -9.52 10.68
N VAL A 93 -1.78 -9.10 9.53
CA VAL A 93 -1.03 -8.97 8.29
C VAL A 93 -0.27 -7.64 8.25
N MET A 94 1.02 -7.71 7.95
CA MET A 94 1.93 -6.58 7.77
C MET A 94 2.31 -6.44 6.29
N ILE A 95 2.04 -5.26 5.74
CA ILE A 95 2.25 -4.92 4.34
C ILE A 95 3.33 -3.85 4.24
N TYR A 96 4.51 -4.22 3.78
CA TYR A 96 5.62 -3.31 3.52
C TYR A 96 5.57 -2.84 2.07
N VAL A 97 5.55 -1.53 1.86
CA VAL A 97 5.43 -0.91 0.53
C VAL A 97 6.72 -0.17 0.20
N ILE A 98 7.40 -0.61 -0.85
CA ILE A 98 8.57 0.06 -1.44
C ILE A 98 8.17 0.49 -2.85
N ASP A 99 7.51 1.65 -2.97
CA ASP A 99 6.94 2.12 -4.24
C ASP A 99 7.44 3.53 -4.58
N SER A 100 7.91 3.71 -5.82
CA SER A 100 8.36 5.00 -6.35
C SER A 100 7.23 5.84 -6.93
N ARG A 101 6.05 5.25 -7.19
CA ARG A 101 4.91 5.97 -7.75
C ARG A 101 4.33 6.97 -6.76
N ARG A 102 3.84 8.08 -7.31
CA ARG A 102 3.26 9.21 -6.58
C ARG A 102 1.97 9.66 -7.26
N PRO A 103 1.00 10.24 -6.52
CA PRO A 103 1.02 10.45 -5.07
C PRO A 103 0.85 9.16 -4.26
N ILE A 104 1.22 9.20 -2.98
CA ILE A 104 0.96 8.13 -2.02
C ILE A 104 -0.46 8.27 -1.50
N ASP A 105 -1.15 7.15 -1.35
CA ASP A 105 -2.48 7.14 -0.75
C ASP A 105 -2.44 7.53 0.74
N LEU A 106 -3.33 8.42 1.16
CA LEU A 106 -3.33 8.96 2.52
C LEU A 106 -3.70 7.91 3.57
N VAL A 107 -4.55 6.93 3.23
CA VAL A 107 -4.92 5.84 4.13
C VAL A 107 -3.68 4.99 4.42
N ASN A 108 -2.90 4.68 3.38
CA ASN A 108 -1.62 3.98 3.55
C ASN A 108 -0.62 4.78 4.40
N PHE A 109 -0.55 6.10 4.16
CA PHE A 109 0.36 6.97 4.88
C PHE A 109 0.04 7.02 6.38
N TYR A 110 -1.24 7.25 6.71
CA TYR A 110 -1.73 7.38 8.07
C TYR A 110 -1.99 6.07 8.81
N CYS A 111 -2.01 4.93 8.13
CA CYS A 111 -2.17 3.63 8.78
C CYS A 111 -0.99 3.33 9.73
N GLU A 112 -1.22 3.13 11.02
CA GLU A 112 -0.13 2.85 11.98
C GLU A 112 0.09 1.35 12.27
N ARG A 113 -0.79 0.47 11.79
CA ARG A 113 -0.84 -0.94 12.22
C ARG A 113 -0.40 -1.94 11.17
N GLN A 114 -0.87 -1.80 9.92
CA GLN A 114 -0.75 -2.85 8.90
C GLN A 114 0.08 -2.41 7.69
N VAL A 115 0.02 -1.14 7.29
CA VAL A 115 0.74 -0.64 6.11
C VAL A 115 1.98 0.14 6.53
N TYR A 116 3.15 -0.30 6.06
CA TYR A 116 4.46 0.25 6.38
C TYR A 116 5.14 0.74 5.11
N LEU A 117 5.29 2.06 4.97
CA LEU A 117 5.89 2.70 3.80
C LEU A 117 7.40 2.83 3.99
N ILE A 118 8.18 2.31 3.05
CA ILE A 118 9.64 2.49 3.02
C ILE A 118 9.96 3.47 1.91
N LEU A 119 10.21 4.71 2.32
CA LEU A 119 10.45 5.82 1.40
C LEU A 119 11.88 6.36 1.58
N LYS A 120 12.40 7.01 0.55
CA LYS A 120 13.77 7.56 0.57
C LYS A 120 13.86 8.67 1.62
N GLN A 121 14.82 8.60 2.54
CA GLN A 121 14.96 9.45 3.75
C GLN A 121 14.93 11.00 3.55
N ASN A 122 15.06 11.53 2.33
CA ASN A 122 15.08 12.97 2.06
C ASN A 122 13.68 13.52 1.70
N GLN A 123 12.64 13.13 2.43
CA GLN A 123 11.26 13.36 1.99
C GLN A 123 10.75 14.78 2.27
N GLU A 124 11.11 15.72 1.40
CA GLU A 124 10.30 16.92 1.18
C GLU A 124 8.83 16.53 0.92
N GLU A 125 8.60 15.41 0.25
CA GLU A 125 7.25 14.88 -0.04
C GLU A 125 6.41 14.56 1.20
N ALA A 126 7.01 13.97 2.25
CA ALA A 126 6.29 13.69 3.49
C ALA A 126 5.88 14.97 4.21
N GLN A 127 6.64 16.06 4.00
CA GLN A 127 6.32 17.39 4.52
C GLN A 127 5.20 18.08 3.73
N LEU A 128 4.94 17.63 2.49
CA LEU A 128 3.81 18.12 1.68
C LEU A 128 2.48 17.44 2.05
N ILE A 129 2.52 16.33 2.78
CA ILE A 129 1.30 15.62 3.18
C ILE A 129 0.61 16.43 4.30
N PRO A 130 -0.63 16.91 4.10
CA PRO A 130 -1.31 17.74 5.09
C PRO A 130 -1.69 16.93 6.32
N ASP A 131 -1.55 17.51 7.51
CA ASP A 131 -1.90 16.87 8.79
C ASP A 131 -3.27 16.17 8.76
N TYR A 132 -3.33 14.97 9.36
CA TYR A 132 -4.54 14.15 9.45
C TYR A 132 -5.77 14.95 9.89
N ASP A 133 -5.62 15.74 10.95
CA ASP A 133 -6.69 16.53 11.52
C ASP A 133 -7.28 17.57 10.56
N HIS A 134 -6.48 18.13 9.65
CA HIS A 134 -6.98 19.09 8.66
C HIS A 134 -7.81 18.43 7.56
N ILE A 135 -7.56 17.15 7.28
CA ILE A 135 -8.24 16.40 6.24
C ILE A 135 -9.51 15.76 6.77
N TYR A 136 -9.45 15.13 7.96
CA TYR A 136 -10.53 14.27 8.43
C TYR A 136 -11.50 14.94 9.42
N ARG A 137 -11.13 16.04 10.11
CA ARG A 137 -12.05 16.69 11.07
C ARG A 137 -13.16 17.52 10.44
N ASN A 138 -12.98 18.02 9.21
CA ASN A 138 -13.99 18.85 8.54
C ASN A 138 -15.21 18.06 8.05
N TYR A 139 -15.16 16.72 8.06
CA TYR A 139 -16.30 15.89 7.65
C TYR A 139 -17.26 15.55 8.82
N ASP A 140 -16.82 15.68 10.07
CA ASP A 140 -17.62 15.36 11.25
C ASP A 140 -18.34 16.57 11.88
N SER A 141 -18.08 17.80 11.40
CA SER A 141 -18.59 19.05 11.99
C SER A 141 -19.67 19.78 11.16
N ASP A 142 -20.24 19.16 10.13
CA ASP A 142 -21.37 19.71 9.35
C ASP A 142 -22.67 18.90 9.53
N ASN A 143 -23.01 18.60 10.79
CA ASN A 143 -24.36 18.16 11.19
C ASN A 143 -25.04 19.24 12.05
N GLU A 144 -25.19 20.45 11.52
CA GLU A 144 -26.23 21.39 11.96
C GLU A 144 -26.79 22.13 10.72
N ASP A 145 -27.98 21.68 10.30
CA ASP A 145 -29.02 22.34 9.49
C ASP A 145 -28.61 23.45 8.50
N SER A 146 -28.69 23.13 7.21
CA SER A 146 -29.17 24.11 6.24
C SER A 146 -29.94 23.41 5.12
N ASP A 147 -31.27 23.42 5.24
CA ASP A 147 -32.21 23.17 4.14
C ASP A 147 -31.77 23.94 2.89
N THR A 148 -31.27 23.22 1.89
CA THR A 148 -31.21 23.71 0.52
C THR A 148 -31.70 22.60 -0.40
N GLU A 149 -32.94 22.76 -0.85
CA GLU A 149 -33.54 21.99 -1.92
C GLU A 149 -32.66 22.09 -3.18
N TYR A 150 -31.97 21.00 -3.52
CA TYR A 150 -31.39 20.83 -4.85
C TYR A 150 -32.16 19.73 -5.58
N GLU A 151 -32.94 20.18 -6.56
CA GLU A 151 -33.74 19.34 -7.45
C GLU A 151 -32.92 18.24 -8.12
N GLN A 152 -33.52 17.06 -8.15
CA GLN A 152 -33.09 15.91 -8.93
C GLN A 152 -32.95 16.25 -10.42
N SER A 153 -31.78 15.98 -11.00
CA SER A 153 -31.70 15.63 -12.42
C SER A 153 -30.86 14.38 -12.64
N SER A 154 -31.57 13.25 -12.58
CA SER A 154 -31.15 11.94 -13.05
C SER A 154 -30.72 11.99 -14.52
N LYS A 155 -29.44 11.78 -14.84
CA LYS A 155 -29.00 11.10 -16.08
C LYS A 155 -27.72 10.32 -15.87
N ARG A 156 -27.88 9.03 -15.54
CA ARG A 156 -26.85 7.99 -15.72
C ARG A 156 -26.49 7.93 -17.21
N HIS A 157 -25.26 8.27 -17.58
CA HIS A 157 -24.70 7.89 -18.87
C HIS A 157 -24.07 6.50 -18.76
N LYS A 158 -24.79 5.49 -19.28
CA LYS A 158 -24.20 4.21 -19.69
C LYS A 158 -23.14 4.50 -20.75
N PHE A 159 -21.91 4.06 -20.52
CA PHE A 159 -20.98 3.79 -21.62
C PHE A 159 -21.12 2.32 -21.99
N ASP A 160 -21.70 2.09 -23.17
CA ASP A 160 -21.66 0.82 -23.86
C ASP A 160 -20.30 0.65 -24.56
N GLN A 161 -19.93 -0.62 -24.69
CA GLN A 161 -18.79 -1.20 -25.38
C GLN A 161 -18.57 -0.66 -26.80
N VAL A 162 -17.30 -0.52 -27.18
CA VAL A 162 -16.76 -0.95 -28.48
C VAL A 162 -15.37 -1.56 -28.24
#